data_AF-A0A364MW72-F1
#
_entry.id   AF-A0A364MW72-F1
#
_cell.length_a   1.000
_cell.length_b   1.000
_cell.length_c   1.000
_cell.angle_alpha   90.00
_cell.angle_beta   90.00
_cell.angle_gamma   90.00
#
_symmetry.space_group_name_H-M   'P 1'
#
loop_
_entity.id
_entity.type
_entity.pdbx_description
1 polymer ?
#
loop_
_entity_poly.entity_id
_entity_poly.type
_entity_poly.pdbx_seq_one_letter_code
_entity_poly.pdbx_strand_id
1 'polypeptide(L)'
;MPAIRGENSKKKTRRHTRDLDQIHQDLRDEKHLADFKNEKPIEDLPGLGQYYCTECAKFFESDANLGAHQKGKVHKRRVKQLREEPYSQKEAEAAIGLTTNNGTRTTAPTAPMEVDQVASG
;
A
#
# COMPACT_ATOMS: atom_id res chain seq x y z
N MET A 1 -25.98 24.51 4.87
CA MET A 1 -25.82 23.94 3.52
C MET A 1 -24.35 23.58 3.29
N PRO A 2 -23.99 22.33 2.96
CA PRO A 2 -22.59 22.02 2.66
C PRO A 2 -22.21 22.68 1.33
N ALA A 3 -21.20 23.57 1.35
CA ALA A 3 -20.70 24.24 0.15
C ALA A 3 -20.39 23.22 -0.96
N ILE A 4 -20.92 23.45 -2.16
CA ILE A 4 -20.67 22.63 -3.36
C ILE A 4 -19.20 22.85 -3.74
N ARG A 5 -18.31 22.04 -3.14
CA ARG A 5 -16.88 22.08 -3.43
C ARG A 5 -16.65 21.55 -4.84
N GLY A 6 -15.95 22.32 -5.67
CA GLY A 6 -15.64 21.95 -7.06
C GLY A 6 -14.91 20.60 -7.18
N GLU A 7 -14.95 20.00 -8.37
CA GLU A 7 -14.49 18.62 -8.64
C GLU A 7 -13.02 18.40 -8.23
N ASN A 8 -12.16 19.38 -8.49
CA ASN A 8 -10.75 19.37 -8.12
C ASN A 8 -10.52 19.35 -6.60
N SER A 9 -11.51 19.71 -5.78
CA SER A 9 -11.39 19.64 -4.32
C SER A 9 -11.34 18.22 -3.78
N LYS A 10 -11.88 17.23 -4.50
CA LYS A 10 -11.88 15.83 -4.06
C LYS A 10 -10.54 15.15 -4.28
N LYS A 11 -9.79 15.59 -5.29
CA LYS A 11 -8.48 15.04 -5.69
C LYS A 11 -7.29 15.67 -4.95
N LYS A 12 -7.53 16.55 -3.97
CA LYS A 12 -6.46 17.20 -3.21
C LYS A 12 -5.80 16.21 -2.24
N THR A 13 -4.48 16.30 -2.11
CA THR A 13 -3.66 15.45 -1.23
C THR A 13 -4.15 15.40 0.22
N ARG A 14 -4.65 16.53 0.76
CA ARG A 14 -5.21 16.60 2.12
C ARG A 14 -6.46 15.72 2.35
N ARG A 15 -7.04 15.17 1.29
CA ARG A 15 -8.20 14.27 1.30
C ARG A 15 -7.90 12.94 0.62
N HIS A 16 -6.62 12.66 0.43
CA HIS A 16 -6.18 11.42 -0.20
C HIS A 16 -6.63 10.23 0.63
N THR A 17 -7.17 9.22 -0.06
CA THR A 17 -7.56 7.95 0.54
C THR A 17 -6.55 6.89 0.12
N ARG A 18 -6.49 5.79 0.87
CA ARG A 18 -5.63 4.66 0.52
C ARG A 18 -5.84 4.18 -0.92
N ASP A 19 -4.72 3.98 -1.59
CA ASP A 19 -4.68 3.54 -2.98
C ASP A 19 -4.93 2.03 -3.10
N LEU A 20 -5.21 1.55 -4.32
CA LEU A 20 -5.56 0.14 -4.56
C LEU A 20 -4.36 -0.79 -4.29
N ASP A 21 -3.18 -0.40 -4.72
CA ASP A 21 -1.92 -1.11 -4.51
C ASP A 21 -1.57 -1.29 -3.03
N GLN A 22 -1.79 -0.26 -2.21
CA GLN A 22 -1.61 -0.32 -0.76
C GLN A 22 -2.58 -1.32 -0.11
N ILE A 23 -3.83 -1.36 -0.59
CA ILE A 23 -4.83 -2.33 -0.09
C ILE A 23 -4.47 -3.75 -0.53
N HIS A 24 -3.92 -3.94 -1.72
CA HIS A 24 -3.37 -5.24 -2.11
C HIS A 24 -2.23 -5.70 -1.20
N GLN A 25 -1.38 -4.79 -0.74
CA GLN A 25 -0.33 -5.11 0.23
C GLN A 25 -0.93 -5.47 1.59
N ASP A 26 -1.93 -4.73 2.08
CA ASP A 26 -2.66 -5.06 3.31
C ASP A 26 -3.30 -6.46 3.26
N LEU A 27 -3.80 -6.88 2.08
CA LEU A 27 -4.41 -8.20 1.87
C LEU A 27 -3.39 -9.32 1.78
N ARG A 28 -2.15 -9.01 1.37
CA ARG A 28 -1.04 -9.98 1.29
C ARG A 28 -0.39 -10.17 2.65
N ASP A 29 -0.16 -9.08 3.38
CA ASP A 29 0.59 -9.05 4.63
C ASP A 29 -0.26 -8.48 5.77
N GLU A 30 -0.62 -9.34 6.73
CA GLU A 30 -1.41 -8.95 7.91
C GLU A 30 -0.68 -7.93 8.80
N LYS A 31 0.67 -7.94 8.77
CA LYS A 31 1.49 -6.98 9.51
C LYS A 31 1.26 -5.54 9.04
N HIS A 32 1.24 -5.35 7.72
CA HIS A 32 1.03 -4.02 7.12
C HIS A 32 -0.36 -3.46 7.48
N LEU A 33 -1.36 -4.35 7.55
CA LEU A 33 -2.70 -3.99 7.99
C LEU A 33 -2.73 -3.62 9.49
N ALA A 34 -2.00 -4.35 10.33
CA ALA A 34 -1.89 -4.07 11.76
C ALA A 34 -1.18 -2.71 12.00
N ASP A 35 -0.06 -2.48 11.33
CA ASP A 35 0.70 -1.24 11.42
C ASP A 35 -0.18 -0.03 11.08
N PHE A 36 -0.95 -0.11 10.00
CA PHE A 36 -1.90 0.95 9.63
C PHE A 36 -3.00 1.21 10.66
N LYS A 37 -3.52 0.14 11.28
CA LYS A 37 -4.51 0.29 12.35
C LYS A 37 -3.89 0.95 13.58
N ASN A 38 -2.64 0.63 13.89
CA ASN A 38 -1.90 1.16 15.04
C ASN A 38 -1.47 2.62 14.85
N GLU A 39 -1.15 3.04 13.63
CA GLU A 39 -0.84 4.45 13.29
C GLU A 39 -1.98 5.41 13.64
N LYS A 40 -3.21 4.90 13.73
CA LYS A 40 -4.41 5.69 13.97
C LYS A 40 -4.81 5.62 15.45
N PRO A 41 -4.90 6.77 16.15
CA PRO A 41 -5.35 6.77 17.54
C PRO A 41 -6.82 6.33 17.62
N ILE A 42 -7.08 5.32 18.44
CA ILE A 42 -8.39 4.66 18.57
C ILE A 42 -9.50 5.67 18.92
N GLU A 43 -9.17 6.70 19.69
CA GLU A 43 -10.08 7.74 20.19
C GLU A 43 -10.66 8.62 19.08
N ASP A 44 -9.90 8.86 18.01
CA ASP A 44 -10.33 9.70 16.88
C ASP A 44 -11.12 8.91 15.82
N LEU A 45 -11.19 7.59 15.96
CA LEU A 45 -11.79 6.72 14.96
C LEU A 45 -13.27 6.47 15.26
N PRO A 46 -14.12 6.45 14.22
CA PRO A 46 -15.53 6.11 14.41
C PRO A 46 -15.64 4.67 14.92
N GLY A 47 -16.52 4.44 15.90
CA GLY A 47 -16.71 3.13 16.50
C GLY A 47 -15.48 2.58 17.23
N LEU A 48 -14.58 3.46 17.73
CA LEU A 48 -13.32 3.07 18.38
C LEU A 48 -12.47 2.13 17.51
N GLY A 49 -12.53 2.31 16.19
CA GLY A 49 -11.79 1.49 15.23
C GLY A 49 -12.22 0.02 15.12
N GLN A 50 -13.30 -0.39 15.78
CA GLN A 50 -13.73 -1.79 15.82
C GLN A 50 -14.29 -2.26 14.47
N TYR A 51 -15.08 -1.42 13.79
CA TYR A 51 -15.75 -1.78 12.54
C TYR A 51 -14.97 -1.23 11.35
N TYR A 52 -14.09 -2.04 10.77
CA TYR A 52 -13.23 -1.65 9.65
C TYR A 52 -13.44 -2.53 8.42
N CYS A 53 -13.64 -1.91 7.26
CA CYS A 53 -13.60 -2.59 5.96
C CYS A 53 -12.21 -2.43 5.34
N THR A 54 -11.51 -3.55 5.15
CA THR A 54 -10.15 -3.61 4.58
C THR A 54 -10.12 -3.14 3.13
N GLU A 55 -11.01 -3.66 2.30
CA GLU A 55 -11.06 -3.39 0.86
C GLU A 55 -11.35 -1.94 0.50
N CYS A 56 -12.13 -1.25 1.34
CA CYS A 56 -12.49 0.15 1.16
C CYS A 56 -11.69 1.10 2.05
N ALA A 57 -10.80 0.56 2.90
CA ALA A 57 -10.01 1.29 3.89
C ALA A 57 -10.84 2.30 4.71
N LYS A 58 -12.02 1.88 5.19
CA LYS A 58 -12.98 2.77 5.85
C LYS A 58 -13.45 2.19 7.19
N PHE A 59 -13.48 3.06 8.21
CA PHE A 59 -14.03 2.79 9.52
C PHE A 59 -15.52 3.18 9.59
N PHE A 60 -16.28 2.42 10.36
CA PHE A 60 -17.71 2.59 10.59
C PHE A 60 -17.98 2.68 12.09
N GLU A 61 -19.12 3.28 12.43
CA GLU A 61 -19.55 3.44 13.83
C GLU A 61 -20.19 2.17 14.42
N SER A 62 -20.77 1.29 13.59
CA SER A 62 -21.54 0.11 14.02
C SER A 62 -21.43 -1.04 13.03
N ASP A 63 -21.71 -2.26 13.52
CA ASP A 63 -21.72 -3.47 12.70
C ASP A 63 -22.82 -3.44 11.62
N ALA A 64 -24.00 -2.91 11.95
CA ALA A 64 -25.11 -2.77 11.00
C ALA A 64 -24.71 -1.92 9.77
N ASN A 65 -23.93 -0.85 10.01
CA ASN A 65 -23.43 0.01 8.93
C ASN A 65 -22.36 -0.69 8.08
N LEU A 66 -21.49 -1.50 8.70
CA LEU A 66 -20.52 -2.31 7.99
C LEU A 66 -21.23 -3.36 7.12
N GLY A 67 -22.23 -4.06 7.66
CA GLY A 67 -23.05 -5.01 6.90
C GLY A 67 -23.81 -4.36 5.73
N ALA A 68 -24.36 -3.16 5.94
CA ALA A 68 -25.00 -2.39 4.86
C ALA A 68 -23.99 -1.95 3.79
N HIS A 69 -22.79 -1.53 4.21
CA HIS A 69 -21.71 -1.14 3.31
C HIS A 69 -21.27 -2.29 2.39
N GLN A 70 -21.05 -3.49 2.95
CA GLN A 70 -20.64 -4.68 2.20
C GLN A 70 -21.66 -5.07 1.12
N LYS A 71 -22.96 -4.90 1.40
CA LYS A 71 -24.03 -5.19 0.43
C LYS A 71 -24.13 -4.11 -0.67
N GLY A 72 -23.57 -2.93 -0.44
CA GLY A 72 -23.63 -1.77 -1.32
C GLY A 72 -22.84 -1.90 -2.63
N LYS A 73 -23.25 -1.13 -3.64
CA LYS A 73 -22.62 -1.13 -4.97
C LYS A 73 -21.16 -0.64 -4.95
N VAL A 74 -20.84 0.29 -4.06
CA VAL A 74 -19.49 0.87 -3.94
C VAL A 74 -18.48 -0.19 -3.54
N HIS A 75 -18.81 -0.98 -2.51
CA HIS A 75 -17.98 -2.08 -2.04
C HIS A 75 -17.82 -3.16 -3.11
N LYS A 76 -18.92 -3.62 -3.72
CA LYS A 76 -18.86 -4.61 -4.81
C LYS A 76 -18.00 -4.16 -6.00
N ARG A 77 -18.01 -2.87 -6.33
CA ARG A 77 -17.13 -2.32 -7.36
C ARG A 77 -15.67 -2.35 -6.93
N ARG A 78 -15.38 -2.06 -5.66
CA ARG A 78 -14.02 -2.11 -5.10
C ARG A 78 -13.48 -3.54 -5.06
N VAL A 79 -14.28 -4.51 -4.61
CA VAL A 79 -13.96 -5.95 -4.69
C VAL A 79 -13.59 -6.33 -6.12
N LYS A 80 -14.36 -5.88 -7.11
CA LYS A 80 -14.08 -6.20 -8.52
C LYS A 80 -12.74 -5.61 -8.98
N GLN A 81 -12.42 -4.37 -8.59
CA GLN A 81 -11.12 -3.75 -8.89
C GLN A 81 -9.96 -4.48 -8.21
N LEU A 82 -10.14 -4.95 -6.98
CA LEU A 82 -9.13 -5.71 -6.23
C LEU A 82 -8.92 -7.15 -6.75
N ARG A 83 -9.72 -7.62 -7.71
CA ARG A 83 -9.47 -8.91 -8.37
C ARG A 83 -8.46 -8.78 -9.50
N GLU A 84 -8.36 -7.60 -10.08
CA GLU A 84 -7.38 -7.31 -11.14
C GLU A 84 -6.02 -7.06 -10.47
N GLU A 85 -4.94 -7.43 -11.15
CA GLU A 85 -3.60 -7.19 -10.61
C GLU A 85 -3.34 -5.68 -10.54
N PRO A 86 -2.85 -5.15 -9.40
CA PRO A 86 -2.66 -3.72 -9.24
C PRO A 86 -1.54 -3.25 -10.16
N TYR A 87 -1.84 -2.21 -10.94
CA TYR A 87 -0.85 -1.56 -11.78
C TYR A 87 0.36 -1.10 -10.95
N SER A 88 1.55 -1.48 -11.40
CA SER A 88 2.79 -1.13 -10.69
C SER A 88 3.72 -0.27 -11.54
N GLN A 89 4.56 0.53 -10.88
CA GLN A 89 5.54 1.37 -11.55
C GLN A 89 6.48 0.55 -12.47
N LYS A 90 6.78 -0.70 -12.10
CA LYS A 90 7.62 -1.60 -12.90
C LYS A 90 6.96 -1.96 -14.24
N GLU A 91 5.64 -2.09 -14.27
CA GLU A 91 4.89 -2.32 -15.51
C GLU A 91 4.91 -1.08 -16.39
N ALA A 92 4.83 0.11 -15.80
CA ALA A 92 4.97 1.38 -16.52
C ALA A 92 6.34 1.50 -17.20
N GLU A 93 7.40 1.18 -16.46
CA GLU A 93 8.78 1.19 -16.94
C GLU A 93 8.98 0.15 -18.05
N ALA A 94 8.49 -1.08 -17.85
CA ALA A 94 8.57 -2.14 -18.85
C ALA A 94 7.82 -1.78 -20.14
N ALA A 95 6.67 -1.10 -20.06
CA ALA A 95 5.91 -0.63 -21.22
C ALA A 95 6.68 0.42 -22.06
N ILE A 96 7.57 1.20 -21.42
CA ILE A 96 8.44 2.18 -22.09
C ILE A 96 9.77 1.52 -22.53
N GLY A 97 9.97 0.23 -22.23
CA GLY A 97 11.19 -0.51 -22.56
C GLY A 97 12.32 -0.35 -21.53
N LEU A 98 12.04 0.29 -20.38
CA LEU A 98 12.95 0.31 -19.24
C LEU A 98 12.74 -0.96 -18.42
N THR A 99 13.60 -1.97 -18.59
CA THR A 99 13.60 -3.16 -17.75
C THR A 99 14.81 -3.15 -16.81
N THR A 100 14.58 -3.44 -15.54
CA THR A 100 15.66 -3.62 -14.57
C THR A 100 16.24 -5.03 -14.75
N ASN A 101 17.24 -5.18 -15.60
CA ASN A 101 18.09 -6.36 -15.62
C ASN A 101 18.99 -6.34 -14.37
N ASN A 102 18.45 -6.74 -13.22
CA ASN A 102 19.27 -7.12 -12.07
C ASN A 102 19.95 -8.44 -12.44
N GLY A 103 21.02 -8.35 -13.24
CA GLY A 103 21.84 -9.48 -13.63
C GLY A 103 22.24 -10.28 -12.38
N THR A 104 22.26 -11.59 -12.51
CA THR A 104 22.79 -12.47 -11.46
C THR A 104 24.18 -11.98 -11.10
N ARG A 105 24.34 -11.32 -9.94
CA ARG A 105 25.65 -11.01 -9.40
C ARG A 105 26.27 -12.37 -9.05
N THR A 106 27.06 -12.92 -9.96
CA THR A 106 28.00 -13.98 -9.62
C THR A 106 28.98 -13.37 -8.62
N THR A 107 28.74 -13.59 -7.33
CA THR A 107 29.74 -13.36 -6.30
C THR A 107 30.85 -14.39 -6.50
N ALA A 108 31.77 -14.12 -7.43
CA ALA A 108 33.04 -14.82 -7.46
C ALA A 108 33.81 -14.42 -6.18
N PRO A 109 34.28 -15.36 -5.37
CA PRO A 109 35.05 -15.03 -4.17
C PRO A 109 36.38 -14.39 -4.59
N THR A 110 36.58 -13.12 -4.23
CA THR A 110 37.88 -12.46 -4.31
C THR A 110 38.87 -13.22 -3.45
N ALA A 111 39.81 -13.92 -4.08
CA ALA A 111 40.95 -14.53 -3.39
C ALA A 111 41.72 -13.45 -2.60
N PRO A 112 42.20 -13.73 -1.38
CA PRO A 112 42.98 -12.77 -0.62
C PRO A 112 44.32 -12.52 -1.34
N MET A 113 44.54 -11.28 -1.79
CA MET A 113 45.85 -10.86 -2.28
C MET A 113 46.76 -10.68 -1.06
N GLU A 114 47.76 -11.56 -0.96
CA GLU A 114 48.82 -11.53 0.05
C GLU A 114 49.62 -10.21 -0.10
N VAL A 115 49.65 -9.41 0.96
CA VAL A 115 50.45 -8.17 1.04
C VAL A 115 51.83 -8.52 1.59
N ASP A 116 52.83 -8.52 0.71
CA ASP A 116 54.23 -8.71 1.06
C ASP A 116 54.73 -7.52 1.90
N GLN A 117 55.17 -7.80 3.13
CA GLN A 117 55.59 -6.80 4.10
C GLN A 117 57.09 -6.52 3.96
N VAL A 118 57.44 -5.53 3.14
CA VAL A 118 58.78 -4.93 3.15
C VAL A 118 58.80 -3.83 4.21
N ALA A 119 59.43 -4.10 5.36
CA ALA A 119 59.87 -3.08 6.30
C ALA A 119 61.30 -3.35 6.73
N SER A 120 62.18 -2.43 6.33
CA SER A 120 63.57 -2.30 6.74
C SER A 120 63.71 -2.05 8.24
N GLY A 121 64.79 -2.60 8.81
CA GLY A 121 65.29 -2.36 10.17
C GLY A 121 66.50 -3.24 10.43
#